data_AF-A0A1F3AFU6-F1
#
_entry.id   AF-A0A1F3AFU6-F1
#
_cell.length_a   1.000
_cell.length_b   1.000
_cell.length_c   1.000
_cell.angle_alpha   90.00
_cell.angle_beta   90.00
_cell.angle_gamma   90.00
#
_symmetry.space_group_name_H-M   'P 1'
#
loop_
_entity.id
_entity.type
_entity.pdbx_description
1 polymer ?
#
loop_
_entity_poly.entity_id
_entity_poly.type
_entity_poly.pdbx_seq_one_letter_code
_entity_poly.pdbx_strand_id
1 'polypeptide(L)'
;DAEKDIAALRLEIATLRSALQTLDQAMSGQKDETARQREHGKALADAVDKARTEASAVGAGEKKALGAARASAVIGVAARLSSAVESGLPFASELGLLAPLAQGDAKLGEITTVLQPHAATGVVSRAALAAGFPAVAKAALADDLADDSFGERLLGKIKGLVSLRRVGADVPGDAVDAKLARAEAALEAGDVAKAVDLMKSLPPQTAKATSAWLARAEAHLAAKRAVDQLASYAVTLLGAAR
;
A
#
# COMPACT_ATOMS: atom_id res chain seq x y z
N ASP A 1 25.95 -73.30 76.50
CA ASP A 1 24.95 -72.48 75.79
C ASP A 1 25.39 -71.03 75.61
N ALA A 2 25.70 -70.28 76.67
CA ALA A 2 26.11 -68.87 76.57
C ALA A 2 27.26 -68.55 75.57
N GLU A 3 28.30 -69.40 75.47
CA GLU A 3 29.39 -69.18 74.50
C GLU A 3 28.96 -69.33 73.04
N LYS A 4 28.01 -70.22 72.75
CA LYS A 4 27.44 -70.39 71.39
C LYS A 4 26.59 -69.19 71.01
N ASP A 5 25.81 -68.66 71.95
CA ASP A 5 24.99 -67.46 71.74
C ASP A 5 25.86 -66.22 71.52
N ILE A 6 26.96 -66.07 72.29
CA ILE A 6 27.93 -64.97 72.08
C ILE A 6 28.62 -65.09 70.71
N ALA A 7 28.96 -66.31 70.26
CA ALA A 7 29.54 -66.52 68.95
C ALA A 7 28.54 -66.21 67.82
N ALA A 8 27.27 -66.59 67.97
CA ALA A 8 26.21 -66.26 67.02
C ALA A 8 25.96 -64.75 66.93
N LEU A 9 25.88 -64.06 68.07
CA LEU A 9 25.72 -62.61 68.14
C LEU A 9 26.90 -61.85 67.52
N ARG A 10 28.14 -62.33 67.69
CA ARG A 10 29.33 -61.73 67.04
C ARG A 10 29.27 -61.88 65.53
N LEU A 11 28.77 -63.01 65.03
CA LEU A 11 28.58 -63.25 63.61
C LEU A 11 27.50 -62.31 63.03
N GLU A 12 26.36 -62.16 63.72
CA GLU A 12 25.30 -61.22 63.34
C GLU A 12 25.76 -59.75 63.32
N ILE A 13 26.57 -59.34 64.31
CA ILE A 13 27.14 -57.98 64.33
C ILE A 13 28.09 -57.78 63.14
N ALA A 14 28.87 -58.80 62.77
CA ALA A 14 29.77 -58.71 61.62
C ALA A 14 29.00 -58.62 60.30
N THR A 15 27.93 -59.41 60.12
CA THR A 15 27.06 -59.32 58.94
C THR A 15 26.30 -58.00 58.87
N LEU A 16 25.77 -57.49 59.99
CA LEU A 16 25.11 -56.18 60.04
C LEU A 16 26.08 -55.03 59.69
N ARG A 17 27.32 -55.07 60.18
CA ARG A 17 28.35 -54.08 59.81
C ARG A 17 28.66 -54.12 58.32
N SER A 18 28.80 -55.31 57.74
CA SER A 18 29.01 -55.46 56.31
C SER A 18 27.82 -54.93 55.51
N ALA A 19 26.58 -55.20 55.93
CA ALA A 19 25.38 -54.71 55.28
C ALA A 19 25.26 -53.18 55.32
N LEU A 20 25.60 -52.56 56.47
CA LEU A 20 25.64 -51.11 56.61
C LEU A 20 26.69 -50.47 55.70
N GLN A 21 27.88 -51.05 55.57
CA GLN A 21 28.90 -50.57 54.63
C GLN A 21 28.42 -50.64 53.17
N THR A 22 27.78 -51.73 52.76
CA THR A 22 27.22 -51.87 51.41
C THR A 22 26.11 -50.85 51.15
N LEU A 23 25.24 -50.60 52.14
CA LEU A 23 24.16 -49.61 52.02
C LEU A 23 24.70 -48.18 51.93
N ASP A 24 25.74 -47.84 52.70
CA ASP A 24 26.39 -46.53 52.66
C ASP A 24 27.07 -46.28 51.30
N GLN A 25 27.75 -47.30 50.77
CA GLN A 25 28.31 -47.25 49.41
C GLN A 25 27.21 -47.05 48.35
N ALA A 26 26.10 -47.80 48.45
CA ALA A 26 24.96 -47.66 47.53
C ALA A 26 24.29 -46.28 47.64
N MET A 27 24.12 -45.74 48.86
CA MET A 27 23.59 -44.41 49.13
C MET A 27 24.50 -43.30 48.56
N SER A 28 25.83 -43.43 48.70
CA SER A 28 26.77 -42.48 48.10
C SER A 28 26.71 -42.52 46.57
N GLY A 29 26.68 -43.72 45.98
CA GLY A 29 26.55 -43.91 44.54
C GLY A 29 25.22 -43.35 44.00
N GLN A 30 24.12 -43.54 44.74
CA GLN A 30 22.81 -42.98 44.39
C GLN A 30 22.81 -41.45 44.49
N LYS A 31 23.49 -40.87 45.47
CA LYS A 31 23.61 -39.42 45.63
C LYS A 31 24.41 -38.78 44.50
N ASP A 32 25.51 -39.41 44.10
CA ASP A 32 26.34 -38.99 42.96
C ASP A 32 25.58 -39.11 41.64
N GLU A 33 24.85 -40.21 41.46
CA GLU A 33 23.99 -40.42 40.29
C GLU A 33 22.87 -39.37 40.23
N THR A 34 22.24 -39.05 41.36
CA THR A 34 21.23 -37.97 41.43
C THR A 34 21.85 -36.60 41.15
N ALA A 35 23.10 -36.35 41.56
CA ALA A 35 23.81 -35.11 41.27
C ALA A 35 24.10 -34.99 39.76
N ARG A 36 24.58 -36.06 39.13
CA ARG A 36 24.79 -36.13 37.67
C ARG A 36 23.48 -35.95 36.91
N GLN A 37 22.40 -36.60 37.33
CA GLN A 37 21.08 -36.44 36.72
C GLN A 37 20.57 -34.99 36.80
N ARG A 38 20.79 -34.30 37.93
CA ARG A 38 20.45 -32.87 38.05
C ARG A 38 21.30 -31.98 37.15
N GLU A 39 22.59 -32.28 37.02
CA GLU A 39 23.50 -31.55 36.13
C GLU A 39 23.10 -31.74 34.65
N HIS A 40 22.84 -32.99 34.24
CA HIS A 40 22.31 -33.30 32.92
C HIS A 40 20.95 -32.64 32.67
N GLY A 41 20.06 -32.62 33.67
CA GLY A 41 18.76 -31.94 33.58
C GLY A 41 18.90 -30.42 33.38
N LYS A 42 19.84 -29.78 34.07
CA LYS A 42 20.16 -28.35 33.86
C LYS A 42 20.74 -28.10 32.47
N ALA A 43 21.72 -28.90 32.06
CA ALA A 43 22.35 -28.76 30.74
C ALA A 43 21.34 -28.94 29.59
N LEU A 44 20.37 -29.86 29.75
CA LEU A 44 19.30 -30.06 28.77
C LEU A 44 18.33 -28.88 28.74
N ALA A 45 17.97 -28.32 29.90
CA ALA A 45 17.11 -27.14 29.98
C ALA A 45 17.76 -25.92 29.27
N ASP A 46 19.04 -25.66 29.55
CA ASP A 46 19.80 -24.59 28.91
C ASP A 46 19.89 -24.78 27.38
N ALA A 47 20.09 -26.03 26.94
CA ALA A 47 20.13 -26.35 25.50
C ALA A 47 18.78 -26.13 24.81
N VAL A 48 17.66 -26.47 25.46
CA VAL A 48 16.30 -26.22 24.95
C VAL A 48 16.00 -24.72 24.87
N ASP A 49 16.38 -23.94 25.89
CA ASP A 49 16.17 -22.49 25.89
C ASP A 49 17.02 -21.80 24.80
N LYS A 50 18.25 -22.27 24.60
CA LYS A 50 19.12 -21.81 23.50
C LYS A 50 18.51 -22.15 22.15
N ALA A 51 18.10 -23.40 21.92
CA ALA A 51 17.46 -23.82 20.67
C ALA A 51 16.17 -23.05 20.38
N ARG A 52 15.36 -22.76 21.42
CA ARG A 52 14.15 -21.94 21.30
C ARG A 52 14.47 -20.50 20.88
N THR A 53 15.52 -19.92 21.44
CA THR A 53 15.99 -18.57 21.10
C THR A 53 16.50 -18.52 19.66
N GLU A 54 17.32 -19.49 19.25
CA GLU A 54 17.83 -19.60 17.87
C GLU A 54 16.69 -19.80 16.86
N ALA A 55 15.76 -20.72 17.12
CA ALA A 55 14.60 -20.95 16.25
C ALA A 55 13.71 -19.69 16.12
N SER A 56 13.55 -18.93 17.21
CA SER A 56 12.82 -17.66 17.18
C SER A 56 13.53 -16.60 16.34
N ALA A 57 14.87 -16.53 16.44
CA ALA A 57 15.68 -15.60 15.65
C ALA A 57 15.68 -15.93 14.16
N VAL A 58 15.79 -17.22 13.79
CA VAL A 58 15.68 -17.68 12.40
C VAL A 58 14.29 -17.36 11.85
N GLY A 59 13.22 -17.69 12.58
CA GLY A 59 11.85 -17.39 12.16
C GLY A 59 11.57 -15.88 12.03
N ALA A 60 12.19 -15.04 12.87
CA ALA A 60 12.11 -13.59 12.71
C ALA A 60 12.87 -13.11 11.46
N GLY A 61 14.05 -13.67 11.18
CA GLY A 61 14.83 -13.38 9.98
C GLY A 61 14.10 -13.76 8.68
N GLU A 62 13.51 -14.95 8.63
CA GLU A 62 12.72 -15.41 7.49
C GLU A 62 11.50 -14.51 7.24
N LYS A 63 10.77 -14.13 8.29
CA LYS A 63 9.63 -13.20 8.19
C LYS A 63 10.05 -11.84 7.64
N LYS A 64 11.19 -11.29 8.09
CA LYS A 64 11.75 -10.05 7.55
C LYS A 64 12.12 -10.18 6.08
N ALA A 65 12.80 -11.27 5.70
CA ALA A 65 13.18 -11.52 4.32
C ALA A 65 11.95 -11.64 3.38
N LEU A 66 10.92 -12.39 3.81
CA LEU A 66 9.65 -12.49 3.09
C LEU A 66 8.93 -11.14 2.99
N GLY A 67 8.94 -10.33 4.06
CA GLY A 67 8.41 -8.97 4.06
C GLY A 67 9.12 -8.06 3.06
N ALA A 68 10.45 -8.09 3.02
CA ALA A 68 11.26 -7.32 2.08
C ALA A 68 11.05 -7.76 0.62
N ALA A 69 10.93 -9.07 0.38
CA ALA A 69 10.61 -9.62 -0.93
C ALA A 69 9.21 -9.19 -1.40
N ARG A 70 8.20 -9.25 -0.51
CA ARG A 70 6.85 -8.74 -0.79
C ARG A 70 6.88 -7.26 -1.13
N ALA A 71 7.55 -6.44 -0.32
CA ALA A 71 7.66 -5.00 -0.58
C ALA A 71 8.33 -4.72 -1.93
N SER A 72 9.39 -5.44 -2.27
CA SER A 72 10.08 -5.34 -3.56
C SER A 72 9.18 -5.74 -4.73
N ALA A 73 8.36 -6.79 -4.57
CA ALA A 73 7.37 -7.18 -5.57
C ALA A 73 6.31 -6.08 -5.77
N VAL A 74 5.80 -5.47 -4.70
CA VAL A 74 4.85 -4.35 -4.78
C VAL A 74 5.48 -3.14 -5.48
N ILE A 75 6.75 -2.81 -5.19
CA ILE A 75 7.49 -1.74 -5.90
C ILE A 75 7.55 -2.04 -7.40
N GLY A 76 7.90 -3.28 -7.78
CA GLY A 76 7.97 -3.69 -9.18
C GLY A 76 6.62 -3.58 -9.91
N VAL A 77 5.53 -3.99 -9.25
CA VAL A 77 4.16 -3.84 -9.78
C VAL A 77 3.77 -2.37 -9.90
N ALA A 78 4.09 -1.54 -8.90
CA ALA A 78 3.81 -0.11 -8.92
C ALA A 78 4.52 0.60 -10.09
N ALA A 79 5.78 0.26 -10.36
CA ALA A 79 6.53 0.80 -11.49
C ALA A 79 5.90 0.44 -12.85
N ARG A 80 5.46 -0.81 -13.00
CA ARG A 80 4.77 -1.26 -14.23
C ARG A 80 3.41 -0.59 -14.41
N LEU A 81 2.63 -0.47 -13.33
CA LEU A 81 1.36 0.26 -13.35
C LEU A 81 1.56 1.73 -13.71
N SER A 82 2.58 2.38 -13.16
CA SER A 82 2.93 3.77 -13.49
C SER A 82 3.22 3.92 -14.97
N SER A 83 4.07 3.04 -15.52
CA SER A 83 4.37 3.05 -16.96
C SER A 83 3.12 2.84 -17.82
N ALA A 84 2.22 1.93 -17.42
CA ALA A 84 0.99 1.65 -18.16
C ALA A 84 0.01 2.83 -18.12
N VAL A 85 -0.16 3.47 -16.95
CA VAL A 85 -1.00 4.66 -16.77
C VAL A 85 -0.47 5.84 -17.60
N GLU A 86 0.84 6.08 -17.56
CA GLU A 86 1.47 7.16 -18.36
C GLU A 86 1.35 6.91 -19.86
N SER A 87 1.46 5.64 -20.29
CA SER A 87 1.32 5.25 -21.70
C SER A 87 -0.13 5.10 -22.15
N GLY A 88 -1.08 5.09 -21.22
CA GLY A 88 -2.50 4.81 -21.46
C GLY A 88 -2.81 3.39 -21.92
N LEU A 89 -1.95 2.42 -21.58
CA LEU A 89 -2.12 1.02 -21.92
C LEU A 89 -3.01 0.31 -20.89
N PRO A 90 -3.73 -0.76 -21.28
CA PRO A 90 -4.35 -1.68 -20.34
C PRO A 90 -3.34 -2.24 -19.34
N PHE A 91 -3.77 -2.46 -18.10
CA PHE A 91 -2.92 -2.89 -17.00
C PHE A 91 -3.55 -3.99 -16.12
N ALA A 92 -4.51 -4.73 -16.65
CA ALA A 92 -5.17 -5.84 -15.96
C ALA A 92 -4.20 -6.92 -15.50
N SER A 93 -3.15 -7.21 -16.29
CA SER A 93 -2.09 -8.16 -15.94
C SER A 93 -1.34 -7.72 -14.68
N GLU A 94 -0.92 -6.46 -14.62
CA GLU A 94 -0.18 -5.88 -13.51
C GLU A 94 -1.03 -5.83 -12.25
N LEU A 95 -2.32 -5.48 -12.39
CA LEU A 95 -3.26 -5.48 -11.28
C LEU A 95 -3.50 -6.91 -10.74
N GLY A 96 -3.53 -7.91 -11.62
CA GLY A 96 -3.60 -9.32 -11.24
C GLY A 96 -2.40 -9.80 -10.42
N LEU A 97 -1.20 -9.26 -10.68
CA LEU A 97 -0.01 -9.54 -9.87
C LEU A 97 -0.10 -8.94 -8.46
N LEU A 98 -0.90 -7.88 -8.28
CA LEU A 98 -1.11 -7.25 -6.98
C LEU A 98 -2.08 -8.01 -6.09
N ALA A 99 -3.04 -8.74 -6.66
CA ALA A 99 -4.08 -9.48 -5.92
C ALA A 99 -3.54 -10.42 -4.83
N PRO A 100 -2.56 -11.33 -5.08
CA PRO A 100 -2.00 -12.16 -4.01
C PRO A 100 -1.22 -11.33 -2.98
N LEU A 101 -0.62 -10.22 -3.41
CA LEU A 101 0.13 -9.30 -2.54
C LEU A 101 -0.79 -8.43 -1.67
N ALA A 102 -2.07 -8.27 -2.03
CA ALA A 102 -3.06 -7.52 -1.26
C ALA A 102 -3.75 -8.34 -0.17
N GLN A 103 -3.52 -9.66 -0.11
CA GLN A 103 -4.12 -10.51 0.92
C GLN A 103 -3.65 -10.07 2.32
N GLY A 104 -4.63 -9.80 3.20
CA GLY A 104 -4.37 -9.29 4.55
C GLY A 104 -3.89 -7.85 4.61
N ASP A 105 -3.99 -7.08 3.52
CA ASP A 105 -3.55 -5.69 3.44
C ASP A 105 -4.66 -4.78 2.90
N ALA A 106 -5.37 -4.13 3.81
CA ALA A 106 -6.52 -3.29 3.48
C ALA A 106 -6.13 -2.12 2.55
N LYS A 107 -4.95 -1.53 2.72
CA LYS A 107 -4.49 -0.40 1.89
C LYS A 107 -4.25 -0.82 0.45
N LEU A 108 -3.62 -1.98 0.25
CA LEU A 108 -3.47 -2.53 -1.10
C LEU A 108 -4.83 -2.88 -1.74
N GLY A 109 -5.79 -3.36 -0.94
CA GLY A 109 -7.16 -3.61 -1.40
C GLY A 109 -7.89 -2.34 -1.86
N GLU A 110 -7.79 -1.25 -1.09
CA GLU A 110 -8.37 0.05 -1.44
C GLU A 110 -7.78 0.58 -2.75
N ILE A 111 -6.46 0.55 -2.90
CA ILE A 111 -5.76 0.98 -4.13
C ILE A 111 -6.22 0.14 -5.33
N THR A 112 -6.29 -1.18 -5.17
CA THR A 112 -6.73 -2.10 -6.23
C THR A 112 -8.16 -1.77 -6.69
N THR A 113 -9.05 -1.45 -5.74
CA THR A 113 -10.44 -1.10 -6.02
C THR A 113 -10.58 0.16 -6.88
N VAL A 114 -9.73 1.18 -6.66
CA VAL A 114 -9.71 2.40 -7.47
C VAL A 114 -9.25 2.12 -8.91
N LEU A 115 -8.29 1.20 -9.08
CA LEU A 115 -7.70 0.87 -10.38
C LEU A 115 -8.54 -0.11 -11.20
N GLN A 116 -9.34 -0.96 -10.55
CA GLN A 116 -10.11 -2.05 -11.16
C GLN A 116 -10.99 -1.61 -12.35
N PRO A 117 -11.76 -0.50 -12.29
CA PRO A 117 -12.66 -0.12 -13.39
C PRO A 117 -11.92 0.25 -14.69
N HIS A 118 -10.65 0.64 -14.59
CA HIS A 118 -9.84 1.10 -15.72
C HIS A 118 -8.85 0.04 -16.22
N ALA A 119 -8.73 -1.09 -15.52
CA ALA A 119 -7.66 -2.06 -15.78
C ALA A 119 -7.71 -2.69 -17.18
N ALA A 120 -8.90 -2.97 -17.71
CA ALA A 120 -9.07 -3.63 -19.00
C ALA A 120 -8.80 -2.71 -20.20
N THR A 121 -9.08 -1.41 -20.05
CA THR A 121 -8.98 -0.41 -21.14
C THR A 121 -7.78 0.51 -20.99
N GLY A 122 -7.20 0.59 -19.80
CA GLY A 122 -6.30 1.68 -19.42
C GLY A 122 -7.07 2.98 -19.14
N VAL A 123 -6.31 4.02 -18.83
CA VAL A 123 -6.77 5.41 -18.77
C VAL A 123 -6.19 6.20 -19.94
N VAL A 124 -6.81 7.30 -20.34
CA VAL A 124 -6.22 8.14 -21.40
C VAL A 124 -4.90 8.72 -20.91
N SER A 125 -3.85 8.62 -21.73
CA SER A 125 -2.53 9.16 -21.39
C SER A 125 -2.55 10.69 -21.35
N ARG A 126 -1.62 11.28 -20.61
CA ARG A 126 -1.42 12.74 -20.59
C ARG A 126 -1.22 13.30 -21.99
N ALA A 127 -0.41 12.63 -22.81
CA ALA A 127 -0.16 13.03 -24.19
C ALA A 127 -1.44 12.99 -25.04
N ALA A 128 -2.29 11.98 -24.87
CA ALA A 128 -3.57 11.91 -25.58
C ALA A 128 -4.59 12.96 -25.05
N LEU A 129 -4.58 13.27 -23.75
CA LEU A 129 -5.38 14.35 -23.18
C LEU A 129 -4.98 15.71 -23.76
N ALA A 130 -3.68 15.99 -23.86
CA ALA A 130 -3.13 17.20 -24.48
C ALA A 130 -3.47 17.27 -25.98
N ALA A 131 -3.24 16.19 -26.73
CA ALA A 131 -3.54 16.14 -28.16
C ALA A 131 -5.04 16.32 -28.47
N GLY A 132 -5.93 15.86 -27.59
CA GLY A 132 -7.37 16.05 -27.74
C GLY A 132 -7.88 17.40 -27.27
N PHE A 133 -7.08 18.17 -26.52
CA PHE A 133 -7.51 19.40 -25.88
C PHE A 133 -7.90 20.52 -26.86
N PRO A 134 -7.18 20.80 -27.97
CA PRO A 134 -7.52 21.90 -28.87
C PRO A 134 -8.92 21.78 -29.47
N ALA A 135 -9.38 20.57 -29.77
CA ALA A 135 -10.72 20.32 -30.29
C ALA A 135 -11.80 20.62 -29.23
N VAL A 136 -11.54 20.25 -27.98
CA VAL A 136 -12.42 20.53 -26.83
C VAL A 136 -12.49 22.03 -26.56
N ALA A 137 -11.34 22.71 -26.56
CA ALA A 137 -11.25 24.15 -26.34
C ALA A 137 -12.04 24.93 -27.41
N LYS A 138 -11.89 24.55 -28.69
CA LYS A 138 -12.64 25.16 -29.79
C LYS A 138 -14.15 24.97 -29.64
N ALA A 139 -14.59 23.77 -29.25
CA ALA A 139 -16.00 23.48 -29.03
C ALA A 139 -16.57 24.24 -27.81
N ALA A 140 -15.81 24.32 -26.71
CA ALA A 140 -16.20 25.08 -25.53
C ALA A 140 -16.36 26.58 -25.82
N LEU A 141 -15.44 27.16 -26.60
CA LEU A 141 -15.54 28.56 -27.03
C LEU A 141 -16.76 28.79 -27.94
N ALA A 142 -17.09 27.84 -28.81
CA ALA A 142 -18.28 27.94 -29.65
C ALA A 142 -19.59 27.86 -28.84
N ASP A 143 -19.64 27.00 -27.83
CA ASP A 143 -20.79 26.89 -26.91
C ASP A 143 -20.96 28.19 -26.09
N ASP A 144 -19.86 28.79 -25.63
CA ASP A 144 -19.87 30.07 -24.89
C ASP A 144 -20.41 31.23 -25.74
N LEU A 145 -19.90 31.39 -26.96
CA LEU A 145 -20.34 32.42 -27.90
C LEU A 145 -21.81 32.25 -28.36
N ALA A 146 -22.30 31.00 -28.43
CA ALA A 146 -23.66 30.71 -28.81
C ALA A 146 -24.68 31.14 -27.74
N ASP A 147 -24.32 31.00 -26.45
CA ASP A 147 -25.15 31.41 -25.32
C ASP A 147 -25.19 32.94 -25.17
N ASP A 148 -24.04 33.61 -25.29
CA ASP A 148 -23.95 35.08 -25.34
C ASP A 148 -24.81 35.66 -26.47
N SER A 149 -24.75 35.05 -27.66
CA SER A 149 -25.56 35.44 -28.82
C SER A 149 -27.06 35.15 -28.65
N PHE A 150 -27.44 34.18 -27.83
CA PHE A 150 -28.85 33.87 -27.54
C PHE A 150 -29.42 34.86 -26.50
N GLY A 151 -28.63 35.24 -25.50
CA GLY A 151 -28.94 36.29 -24.55
C GLY A 151 -29.14 37.66 -25.20
N GLU A 152 -28.25 38.06 -26.12
CA GLU A 152 -28.40 39.33 -26.85
C GLU A 152 -29.59 39.35 -27.82
N ARG A 153 -29.97 38.21 -28.41
CA ARG A 153 -31.17 38.11 -29.26
C ARG A 153 -32.49 38.16 -28.49
N LEU A 154 -32.51 37.73 -27.24
CA LEU A 154 -33.66 37.87 -26.35
C LEU A 154 -33.81 39.31 -25.84
N LEU A 155 -32.70 40.00 -25.53
CA LEU A 155 -32.73 41.44 -25.20
C LEU A 155 -33.03 42.32 -26.43
N GLY A 156 -32.65 41.88 -27.63
CA GLY A 156 -32.90 42.59 -28.90
C GLY A 156 -34.38 42.70 -29.30
N LYS A 157 -35.27 41.91 -28.69
CA LYS A 157 -36.73 42.01 -28.91
C LYS A 157 -37.46 42.88 -27.87
N ILE A 158 -36.78 43.34 -26.81
CA ILE A 158 -37.35 44.24 -25.78
C ILE A 158 -36.76 45.66 -25.85
N LYS A 159 -35.58 45.84 -26.46
CA LYS A 159 -34.90 47.15 -26.59
C LYS A 159 -35.27 47.96 -27.84
N GLY A 160 -36.56 47.97 -28.19
CA GLY A 160 -37.12 49.05 -29.04
C GLY A 160 -37.17 50.41 -28.32
N LEU A 161 -36.96 50.43 -27.00
CA LEU A 161 -36.83 51.65 -26.20
C LEU A 161 -35.57 51.54 -25.32
N VAL A 162 -34.77 52.61 -25.32
CA VAL A 162 -33.59 52.84 -24.46
C VAL A 162 -32.29 52.15 -24.95
N SER A 163 -31.72 52.77 -25.99
CA SER A 163 -30.29 52.77 -26.27
C SER A 163 -29.56 53.49 -25.13
N LEU A 164 -29.12 52.73 -24.11
CA LEU A 164 -28.03 53.17 -23.24
C LEU A 164 -26.82 52.26 -23.51
N ARG A 165 -25.91 52.84 -24.27
CA ARG A 165 -24.51 52.43 -24.47
C ARG A 165 -23.89 51.94 -23.14
N ARG A 166 -23.79 50.62 -22.95
CA ARG A 166 -22.92 50.02 -21.92
C ARG A 166 -21.49 50.02 -22.46
N VAL A 167 -20.78 51.12 -22.22
CA VAL A 167 -19.32 51.13 -22.14
C VAL A 167 -18.97 51.09 -20.66
N GLY A 168 -18.33 50.01 -20.21
CA GLY A 168 -17.81 49.91 -18.84
C GLY A 168 -17.99 48.53 -18.20
N ALA A 169 -16.87 47.84 -18.03
CA ALA A 169 -16.49 47.10 -16.83
C ALA A 169 -17.36 45.92 -16.37
N ASP A 170 -17.64 44.96 -17.26
CA ASP A 170 -18.20 43.66 -16.84
C ASP A 170 -17.74 42.48 -17.71
N VAL A 171 -16.53 42.57 -18.28
CA VAL A 171 -15.82 41.37 -18.76
C VAL A 171 -14.92 40.94 -17.61
N PRO A 172 -15.25 39.86 -16.87
CA PRO A 172 -14.34 39.35 -15.87
C PRO A 172 -13.01 39.04 -16.55
N GLY A 173 -11.87 39.35 -15.90
CA GLY A 173 -10.51 38.99 -16.33
C GLY A 173 -10.23 37.48 -16.30
N ASP A 174 -11.25 36.70 -16.62
CA ASP A 174 -11.46 35.28 -16.42
C ASP A 174 -12.27 34.70 -17.60
N ALA A 175 -12.11 35.33 -18.78
CA ALA A 175 -12.76 34.92 -20.01
C ALA A 175 -12.41 33.46 -20.36
N VAL A 176 -13.37 32.78 -21.00
CA VAL A 176 -13.30 31.34 -21.30
C VAL A 176 -12.03 31.00 -22.11
N ASP A 177 -11.68 31.84 -23.08
CA ASP A 177 -10.46 31.72 -23.88
C ASP A 177 -9.18 31.73 -23.02
N ALA A 178 -9.08 32.64 -22.05
CA ALA A 178 -7.94 32.74 -21.16
C ALA A 178 -7.81 31.51 -20.24
N LYS A 179 -8.94 30.96 -19.76
CA LYS A 179 -8.95 29.72 -18.97
C LYS A 179 -8.51 28.52 -19.81
N LEU A 180 -9.03 28.40 -21.03
CA LEU A 180 -8.67 27.34 -21.97
C LEU A 180 -7.18 27.40 -22.33
N ALA A 181 -6.64 28.58 -22.63
CA ALA A 181 -5.22 28.76 -22.92
C ALA A 181 -4.32 28.40 -21.72
N ARG A 182 -4.72 28.77 -20.49
CA ARG A 182 -3.99 28.37 -19.26
C ARG A 182 -4.08 26.86 -19.02
N ALA A 183 -5.21 26.23 -19.34
CA ALA A 183 -5.38 24.79 -19.20
C ALA A 183 -4.51 24.03 -20.20
N GLU A 184 -4.44 24.49 -21.45
CA GLU A 184 -3.52 23.95 -22.47
C GLU A 184 -2.06 24.07 -22.01
N ALA A 185 -1.64 25.25 -21.56
CA ALA A 185 -0.30 25.46 -21.04
C ALA A 185 0.01 24.55 -19.83
N ALA A 186 -0.98 24.28 -18.97
CA ALA A 186 -0.83 23.35 -17.86
C ALA A 186 -0.65 21.90 -18.34
N LEU A 187 -1.38 21.45 -19.36
CA LEU A 187 -1.22 20.11 -19.96
C LEU A 187 0.16 19.92 -20.57
N GLU A 188 0.65 20.93 -21.31
CA GLU A 188 2.00 20.92 -21.90
C GLU A 188 3.10 20.88 -20.82
N ALA A 189 2.90 21.63 -19.73
CA ALA A 189 3.77 21.58 -18.55
C ALA A 189 3.66 20.27 -17.74
N GLY A 190 2.69 19.43 -18.07
CA GLY A 190 2.42 18.15 -17.41
C GLY A 190 1.56 18.21 -16.15
N ASP A 191 0.98 19.37 -15.86
CA ASP A 191 0.08 19.60 -14.75
C ASP A 191 -1.38 19.37 -15.15
N VAL A 192 -1.74 18.08 -15.29
CA VAL A 192 -3.12 17.66 -15.63
C VAL A 192 -4.11 18.08 -14.54
N ALA A 193 -3.68 18.15 -13.27
CA ALA A 193 -4.52 18.55 -12.15
C ALA A 193 -4.98 20.01 -12.30
N LYS A 194 -4.03 20.92 -12.54
CA LYS A 194 -4.34 22.33 -12.80
C LYS A 194 -5.20 22.52 -14.05
N ALA A 195 -4.96 21.75 -15.11
CA ALA A 195 -5.80 21.80 -16.30
C ALA A 195 -7.26 21.40 -15.99
N VAL A 196 -7.47 20.35 -15.21
CA VAL A 196 -8.80 19.92 -14.75
C VAL A 196 -9.48 20.99 -13.91
N ASP A 197 -8.77 21.64 -12.98
CA ASP A 197 -9.34 22.69 -12.13
C ASP A 197 -9.78 23.92 -12.95
N LEU A 198 -8.96 24.33 -13.93
CA LEU A 198 -9.31 25.40 -14.86
C LEU A 198 -10.54 25.04 -15.70
N MET A 199 -10.60 23.81 -16.21
CA MET A 199 -11.73 23.32 -17.00
C MET A 199 -13.02 23.21 -16.18
N LYS A 200 -12.94 22.86 -14.90
CA LYS A 200 -14.08 22.87 -13.96
C LYS A 200 -14.59 24.28 -13.64
N SER A 201 -13.70 25.27 -13.71
CA SER A 201 -14.05 26.68 -13.49
C SER A 201 -14.71 27.36 -14.70
N LEU A 202 -14.83 26.63 -15.83
CA LEU A 202 -15.51 27.14 -17.00
C LEU A 202 -17.02 27.31 -16.74
N PRO A 203 -17.67 28.27 -17.43
CA PRO A 203 -19.11 28.47 -17.32
C PRO A 203 -19.92 27.20 -17.69
N PRO A 204 -21.08 26.96 -17.05
CA PRO A 204 -21.89 25.75 -17.25
C PRO A 204 -22.29 25.48 -18.69
N GLN A 205 -22.46 26.52 -19.53
CA GLN A 205 -22.81 26.36 -20.95
C GLN A 205 -21.78 25.56 -21.75
N THR A 206 -20.51 25.56 -21.31
CA THR A 206 -19.43 24.81 -21.95
C THR A 206 -19.42 23.31 -21.61
N ALA A 207 -20.24 22.87 -20.64
CA ALA A 207 -20.21 21.51 -20.09
C ALA A 207 -20.48 20.43 -21.16
N LYS A 208 -21.26 20.76 -22.19
CA LYS A 208 -21.53 19.86 -23.32
C LYS A 208 -20.25 19.49 -24.06
N ALA A 209 -19.39 20.47 -24.34
CA ALA A 209 -18.10 20.25 -25.00
C ALA A 209 -17.03 19.63 -24.07
N THR A 210 -17.05 19.96 -22.78
CA THR A 210 -15.91 19.69 -21.87
C THR A 210 -16.06 18.46 -21.00
N SER A 211 -17.28 18.04 -20.66
CA SER A 211 -17.55 16.95 -19.70
C SER A 211 -16.85 15.63 -20.03
N ALA A 212 -16.86 15.22 -21.29
CA ALA A 212 -16.25 13.97 -21.72
C ALA A 212 -14.72 13.99 -21.64
N TRP A 213 -14.09 15.16 -21.81
CA TRP A 213 -12.66 15.34 -21.61
C TRP A 213 -12.32 15.36 -20.11
N LEU A 214 -13.11 16.09 -19.32
CA LEU A 214 -12.97 16.17 -17.86
C LEU A 214 -13.03 14.78 -17.23
N ALA A 215 -14.03 13.96 -17.55
CA ALA A 215 -14.16 12.61 -17.01
C ALA A 215 -12.92 11.73 -17.30
N ARG A 216 -12.33 11.86 -18.49
CA ARG A 216 -11.10 11.13 -18.86
C ARG A 216 -9.88 11.64 -18.10
N ALA A 217 -9.75 12.96 -17.96
CA ALA A 217 -8.65 13.58 -17.22
C ALA A 217 -8.73 13.25 -15.72
N GLU A 218 -9.93 13.23 -15.14
CA GLU A 218 -10.16 12.81 -13.76
C GLU A 218 -9.84 11.33 -13.55
N ALA A 219 -10.23 10.45 -14.47
CA ALA A 219 -9.87 9.05 -14.43
C ALA A 219 -8.35 8.84 -14.49
N HIS A 220 -7.66 9.59 -15.37
CA HIS A 220 -6.20 9.59 -15.43
C HIS A 220 -5.57 10.02 -14.09
N LEU A 221 -6.05 11.11 -13.50
CA LEU A 221 -5.56 11.60 -12.20
C LEU A 221 -5.85 10.62 -11.06
N ALA A 222 -7.03 10.00 -11.03
CA ALA A 222 -7.38 9.01 -10.02
C ALA A 222 -6.46 7.78 -10.10
N ALA A 223 -6.23 7.26 -11.30
CA ALA A 223 -5.33 6.15 -11.52
C ALA A 223 -3.89 6.50 -11.13
N LYS A 224 -3.40 7.68 -11.56
CA LYS A 224 -2.06 8.15 -11.21
C LYS A 224 -1.88 8.26 -9.69
N ARG A 225 -2.83 8.87 -8.98
CA ARG A 225 -2.78 8.99 -7.51
C ARG A 225 -2.77 7.63 -6.83
N ALA A 226 -3.59 6.68 -7.29
CA ALA A 226 -3.62 5.33 -6.73
C ALA A 226 -2.26 4.61 -6.90
N VAL A 227 -1.60 4.78 -8.06
CA VAL A 227 -0.26 4.24 -8.29
C VAL A 227 0.81 4.95 -7.45
N ASP A 228 0.74 6.26 -7.30
CA ASP A 228 1.68 7.02 -6.45
C ASP A 228 1.53 6.61 -4.96
N GLN A 229 0.29 6.36 -4.51
CA GLN A 229 -0.02 5.80 -3.19
C GLN A 229 0.54 4.39 -3.03
N LEU A 230 0.42 3.55 -4.07
CA LEU A 230 0.98 2.20 -4.08
C LEU A 230 2.50 2.22 -3.91
N ALA A 231 3.21 3.04 -4.69
CA ALA A 231 4.65 3.18 -4.60
C ALA A 231 5.09 3.67 -3.21
N SER A 232 4.42 4.70 -2.69
CA SER A 232 4.71 5.26 -1.35
C SER A 232 4.49 4.22 -0.24
N TYR A 233 3.41 3.45 -0.35
CA TYR A 233 3.11 2.39 0.60
C TYR A 233 4.11 1.23 0.51
N ALA A 234 4.54 0.86 -0.69
CA ALA A 234 5.54 -0.18 -0.90
C ALA A 234 6.89 0.18 -0.26
N VAL A 235 7.31 1.46 -0.33
CA VAL A 235 8.50 1.96 0.39
C VAL A 235 8.32 1.84 1.91
N THR A 236 7.12 2.11 2.42
CA THR A 236 6.81 1.96 3.84
C THR A 236 6.91 0.49 4.28
N LEU A 237 6.38 -0.44 3.47
CA LEU A 237 6.49 -1.88 3.71
C LEU A 237 7.96 -2.34 3.72
N LEU A 238 8.79 -1.83 2.80
CA LEU A 238 10.21 -2.15 2.76
C LEU A 238 10.95 -1.62 4.00
N GLY A 239 10.58 -0.42 4.46
CA GLY A 239 11.13 0.16 5.70
C GLY A 239 10.77 -0.67 6.94
N ALA A 240 9.53 -1.16 7.01
CA ALA A 240 9.07 -2.01 8.12
C ALA A 240 9.69 -3.42 8.12
N ALA A 241 10.20 -3.88 6.97
CA ALA A 241 10.85 -5.19 6.84
C ALA A 241 12.34 -5.18 7.22
N ARG A 242 12.97 -4.00 7.40
CA ARG A 242 14.37 -3.89 7.82
C ARG A 242 14.55 -4.18 9.32
#